data_AF-A0AAV4ZLM9-F1
#
_entry.id   AF-A0AAV4ZLM9-F1
#
_cell.length_a   1.000
_cell.length_b   1.000
_cell.length_c   1.000
_cell.angle_alpha   90.00
_cell.angle_beta   90.00
_cell.angle_gamma   90.00
#
_symmetry.space_group_name_H-M   'P 1'
#
loop_
_entity.id
_entity.type
_entity.pdbx_description
1 polymer ?
#
loop_
_entity_poly.entity_id
_entity_poly.type
_entity_poly.pdbx_seq_one_letter_code
_entity_poly.pdbx_strand_id
1 'polypeptide(L)'
;MPNRSKPLWILTAALLVGTPALWIVYWWQVLASGSLPHDGDAVAIPMFAGVVTGFLASPLVLATAWFCLRRYDPRTRLLAWRGDRPVRSVAATLVFGGPALVLTAGLLHDLVLGVEPLHEYILVALRAPWIAWLLAMRAALVGQRAPAAGDDGAPRPISGSP
;
A
#
# COMPACT_ATOMS: atom_id res chain seq x y z
N MET A 1 7.89 3.68 24.78
CA MET A 1 6.97 2.77 24.04
C MET A 1 7.11 3.04 22.54
N PRO A 2 7.56 2.09 21.71
CA PRO A 2 7.63 2.34 20.27
C PRO A 2 6.21 2.50 19.71
N ASN A 3 5.93 3.66 19.10
CA ASN A 3 4.68 3.92 18.40
C ASN A 3 4.44 2.80 17.36
N ARG A 4 3.41 1.98 17.55
CA ARG A 4 3.17 0.71 16.82
C ARG A 4 2.84 0.88 15.34
N SER A 5 2.74 2.12 14.84
CA SER A 5 2.62 2.44 13.40
C SER A 5 3.96 2.47 12.66
N LYS A 6 5.11 2.44 13.37
CA LYS A 6 6.46 2.41 12.79
C LYS A 6 6.65 1.41 11.64
N PRO A 7 6.26 0.12 11.73
CA PRO A 7 6.46 -0.82 10.62
C PRO A 7 5.69 -0.43 9.35
N LEU A 8 4.53 0.21 9.48
CA LEU A 8 3.73 0.67 8.34
C LEU A 8 4.32 1.92 7.71
N TRP A 9 4.91 2.81 8.51
CA TRP A 9 5.69 3.93 8.00
C TRP A 9 6.98 3.49 7.33
N ILE A 10 7.68 2.48 7.88
CA ILE A 10 8.86 1.88 7.25
C ILE A 10 8.48 1.25 5.91
N LEU A 11 7.38 0.49 5.84
CA LEU A 11 6.88 -0.09 4.59
C LEU A 11 6.50 0.99 3.57
N THR A 12 5.86 2.07 4.02
CA THR A 12 5.50 3.21 3.17
C THR A 12 6.77 3.89 2.63
N ALA A 13 7.76 4.16 3.48
CA ALA A 13 9.03 4.74 3.05
C ALA A 13 9.78 3.83 2.07
N ALA A 14 9.82 2.53 2.36
CA ALA A 14 10.42 1.52 1.49
C ALA A 14 9.73 1.48 0.11
N LEU A 15 8.41 1.62 0.05
CA LEU A 15 7.68 1.73 -1.21
C LEU A 15 8.00 3.02 -1.96
N LEU A 16 8.01 4.16 -1.26
CA LEU A 16 8.26 5.47 -1.88
C LEU A 16 9.67 5.59 -2.46
N VAL A 17 10.67 4.97 -1.83
CA VAL A 17 12.07 4.99 -2.30
C VAL A 17 12.36 3.82 -3.24
N GLY A 18 11.86 2.62 -2.90
CA GLY A 18 12.11 1.40 -3.66
C GLY A 18 11.42 1.39 -5.01
N THR A 19 10.20 1.93 -5.12
CA THR A 19 9.45 1.97 -6.39
C THR A 19 10.19 2.74 -7.49
N PRO A 20 10.61 4.01 -7.30
CA PRO A 20 11.36 4.73 -8.33
C PRO A 20 12.73 4.11 -8.61
N ALA A 21 13.43 3.61 -7.57
CA ALA A 21 14.71 2.93 -7.75
C ALA A 21 14.59 1.67 -8.63
N LEU A 22 13.59 0.83 -8.36
CA LEU A 22 13.33 -0.37 -9.15
C LEU A 22 12.86 -0.05 -10.57
N TRP A 23 12.11 1.03 -10.77
CA TRP A 23 11.75 1.51 -12.11
C TRP A 23 12.98 1.91 -12.92
N ILE A 24 13.95 2.59 -12.31
CA ILE A 24 15.22 2.93 -12.97
C ILE A 24 15.97 1.66 -13.38
N VAL A 25 16.07 0.68 -12.48
CA VAL A 25 16.74 -0.60 -12.75
C VAL A 25 16.02 -1.39 -13.85
N TYR A 26 14.70 -1.45 -13.82
CA TYR A 26 13.88 -2.10 -14.85
C TYR A 26 14.19 -1.53 -16.23
N TRP A 27 14.09 -0.21 -16.36
CA TRP A 27 14.31 0.43 -17.65
C TRP A 27 15.75 0.34 -18.13
N TRP A 28 16.73 0.34 -17.23
CA TRP A 28 18.13 0.07 -17.59
C TRP A 28 18.29 -1.33 -18.19
N GLN A 29 17.65 -2.34 -17.62
CA GLN A 29 17.71 -3.71 -18.15
C GLN A 29 16.96 -3.86 -19.48
N VAL A 30 15.82 -3.20 -19.63
CA VAL A 30 15.05 -3.19 -20.88
C VAL A 30 15.83 -2.50 -22.01
N LEU A 31 16.59 -1.45 -21.72
CA LEU A 31 17.50 -0.84 -22.70
C LEU A 31 18.65 -1.80 -23.06
N ALA A 32 19.23 -2.47 -22.06
CA ALA A 32 20.33 -3.41 -22.27
C ALA A 32 19.92 -4.67 -23.04
N SER A 33 18.64 -5.09 -23.00
CA SER A 33 18.17 -6.26 -23.73
C SER A 33 18.05 -6.06 -25.25
N GLY A 34 18.10 -4.81 -25.73
CA GLY A 34 18.00 -4.51 -27.17
C GLY A 34 16.66 -4.92 -27.81
N SER A 35 15.66 -5.24 -27.00
CA SER A 35 14.34 -5.73 -27.43
C SER A 35 13.40 -4.62 -27.91
N LEU A 36 13.84 -3.37 -27.83
CA LEU A 36 13.04 -2.21 -28.21
C LEU A 36 13.34 -1.79 -29.66
N PRO A 37 12.32 -1.27 -30.38
CA PRO A 37 12.50 -0.69 -31.71
C PRO A 37 13.57 0.43 -31.68
N HIS A 38 14.35 0.55 -32.75
CA HIS A 38 15.42 1.57 -32.88
C HIS A 38 14.91 3.03 -32.87
N ASP A 39 13.59 3.24 -32.94
CA ASP A 39 12.97 4.55 -32.75
C ASP A 39 13.02 4.94 -31.27
N GLY A 40 14.13 5.55 -30.85
CA GLY A 40 14.45 5.91 -29.46
C GLY A 40 13.40 6.78 -28.75
N ASP A 41 12.53 7.48 -29.49
CA ASP A 41 11.42 8.27 -28.93
C ASP A 41 10.32 7.40 -28.32
N ALA A 42 10.11 6.17 -28.80
CA ALA A 42 9.10 5.27 -28.25
C ALA A 42 9.46 4.72 -26.86
N VAL A 43 10.75 4.79 -26.48
CA VAL A 43 11.30 4.21 -25.25
C VAL A 43 11.42 5.24 -24.13
N ALA A 44 11.83 6.47 -24.48
CA ALA A 44 12.01 7.54 -23.50
C ALA A 44 10.69 7.94 -22.82
N ILE A 45 9.58 7.92 -23.58
CA ILE A 45 8.24 8.27 -23.09
C ILE A 45 7.77 7.34 -21.95
N PRO A 46 7.76 6.00 -22.11
CA PRO A 46 7.35 5.11 -21.03
C PRO A 46 8.37 5.05 -19.87
N MET A 47 9.67 5.27 -20.14
CA MET A 47 10.70 5.49 -19.10
C MET A 47 10.32 6.64 -18.17
N PHE A 48 10.04 7.81 -18.77
CA PHE A 48 9.70 9.02 -18.05
C PHE A 48 8.34 8.86 -17.35
N ALA A 49 7.37 8.22 -18.01
CA ALA A 49 6.06 7.95 -17.44
C ALA A 49 6.14 7.11 -16.16
N GLY A 50 6.93 6.03 -16.12
CA GLY A 50 7.04 5.18 -14.93
C GLY A 50 7.63 5.91 -13.72
N VAL A 51 8.74 6.64 -13.94
CA VAL A 51 9.42 7.41 -12.89
C VAL A 51 8.56 8.58 -12.40
N VAL A 52 7.99 9.37 -13.33
CA VAL A 52 7.12 10.50 -12.99
C VAL A 52 5.86 10.02 -12.28
N THR A 53 5.25 8.93 -12.72
CA THR A 53 4.07 8.35 -12.04
C THR A 53 4.42 7.92 -10.62
N GLY A 54 5.59 7.33 -10.39
CA GLY A 54 6.07 7.00 -9.05
C GLY A 54 6.20 8.23 -8.14
N PHE A 55 6.74 9.33 -8.66
CA PHE A 55 6.84 10.59 -7.92
C PHE A 55 5.47 11.24 -7.69
N LEU A 56 4.60 11.30 -8.70
CA LEU A 56 3.26 11.88 -8.58
C LEU A 56 2.32 11.06 -7.69
N ALA A 57 2.51 9.74 -7.63
CA ALA A 57 1.78 8.87 -6.71
C ALA A 57 2.23 9.02 -5.26
N SER A 58 3.46 9.51 -5.01
CA SER A 58 4.02 9.63 -3.66
C SER A 58 3.18 10.46 -2.67
N PRO A 59 2.69 11.68 -2.99
CA PRO A 59 1.83 12.44 -2.08
C PRO A 59 0.51 11.71 -1.81
N LEU A 60 -0.05 11.01 -2.80
CA LEU A 60 -1.29 10.24 -2.65
C LEU A 60 -1.09 9.06 -1.70
N VAL A 61 0.00 8.30 -1.86
CA VAL A 61 0.38 7.20 -0.98
C VAL A 61 0.60 7.71 0.45
N LEU A 62 1.30 8.84 0.60
CA LEU A 62 1.58 9.44 1.90
C LEU A 62 0.31 9.93 2.58
N ALA A 63 -0.58 10.61 1.85
CA ALA A 63 -1.88 11.07 2.36
C ALA A 63 -2.77 9.90 2.79
N THR A 64 -2.78 8.83 2.00
CA THR A 64 -3.55 7.60 2.29
C THR A 64 -3.00 6.89 3.52
N ALA A 65 -1.68 6.71 3.60
CA ALA A 65 -1.01 6.14 4.77
C ALA A 65 -1.28 6.98 6.01
N TRP A 66 -1.15 8.30 5.92
CA TRP A 66 -1.44 9.21 7.02
C TRP A 66 -2.88 9.05 7.51
N PHE A 67 -3.87 9.08 6.61
CA PHE A 67 -5.28 8.94 6.97
C PHE A 67 -5.59 7.57 7.62
N CYS A 68 -5.03 6.49 7.08
CA CYS A 68 -5.24 5.15 7.61
C CYS A 68 -4.54 4.92 8.95
N LEU A 69 -3.37 5.51 9.16
CA LEU A 69 -2.53 5.31 10.34
C LEU A 69 -2.84 6.27 11.49
N ARG A 70 -3.51 7.40 11.24
CA ARG A 70 -3.83 8.42 12.26
C ARG A 70 -4.58 7.87 13.48
N ARG A 71 -5.37 6.81 13.31
CA ARG A 71 -6.15 6.16 14.38
C ARG A 71 -5.92 4.64 14.42
N TYR A 72 -4.68 4.21 14.19
CA TYR A 72 -4.32 2.80 14.12
C TYR A 72 -4.52 2.08 15.46
N ASP A 73 -5.35 1.03 15.47
CA ASP A 73 -5.47 0.10 16.61
C ASP A 73 -4.43 -1.03 16.45
N PRO A 74 -3.50 -1.21 17.39
CA PRO A 74 -2.49 -2.25 17.28
C PRO A 74 -3.02 -3.69 17.42
N ARG A 75 -4.31 -3.90 17.76
CA ARG A 75 -4.93 -5.24 17.79
C ARG A 75 -5.52 -5.67 16.44
N THR A 76 -5.32 -4.87 15.40
CA THR A 76 -5.88 -5.10 14.07
C THR A 76 -5.27 -6.34 13.40
N ARG A 77 -6.11 -7.25 12.89
CA ARG A 77 -5.69 -8.41 12.09
C ARG A 77 -5.84 -8.11 10.60
N LEU A 78 -4.96 -8.67 9.76
CA LEU A 78 -4.97 -8.43 8.30
C LEU A 78 -6.29 -8.85 7.61
N LEU A 79 -6.91 -9.92 8.11
CA LEU A 79 -8.19 -10.43 7.62
C LEU A 79 -9.39 -10.00 8.49
N ALA A 80 -9.24 -8.96 9.31
CA ALA A 80 -10.34 -8.51 10.15
C ALA A 80 -11.53 -8.02 9.30
N TRP A 81 -12.72 -8.46 9.67
CA TRP A 81 -14.00 -7.93 9.23
C TRP A 81 -14.74 -7.41 10.45
N ARG A 82 -15.31 -6.19 10.38
CA ARG A 82 -16.14 -5.65 11.47
C ARG A 82 -17.59 -5.62 11.04
N GLY A 83 -18.38 -6.55 11.57
CA GLY A 83 -19.82 -6.62 11.37
C GLY A 83 -20.55 -5.36 11.83
N ASP A 84 -20.04 -4.69 12.86
CA ASP A 84 -20.62 -3.44 13.39
C ASP A 84 -20.54 -2.25 12.40
N ARG A 85 -19.70 -2.36 11.36
CA ARG A 85 -19.45 -1.29 10.37
C ARG A 85 -19.30 -1.89 8.96
N PRO A 86 -20.39 -2.42 8.38
CA PRO A 86 -20.32 -3.16 7.13
C PRO A 86 -19.90 -2.25 5.97
N VAL A 87 -20.45 -1.05 5.86
CA VAL A 87 -20.14 -0.09 4.78
C VAL A 87 -18.65 0.22 4.71
N ARG A 88 -18.02 0.49 5.87
CA ARG A 88 -16.59 0.78 5.94
C ARG A 88 -15.72 -0.43 5.58
N SER A 89 -16.14 -1.62 5.99
CA SER A 89 -15.43 -2.86 5.69
C SER A 89 -15.54 -3.23 4.21
N VAL A 90 -16.70 -3.01 3.58
CA VAL A 90 -16.91 -3.15 2.14
C VAL A 90 -16.05 -2.15 1.39
N ALA A 91 -16.14 -0.86 1.71
CA ALA A 91 -15.36 0.20 1.05
C ALA A 91 -13.85 -0.06 1.18
N ALA A 92 -13.35 -0.42 2.36
CA ALA A 92 -11.94 -0.75 2.56
C ALA A 92 -11.52 -1.97 1.73
N THR A 93 -12.39 -2.98 1.61
CA THR A 93 -12.12 -4.17 0.82
C THR A 93 -12.15 -3.87 -0.68
N LEU A 94 -13.04 -3.01 -1.16
CA LEU A 94 -13.07 -2.61 -2.57
C LEU A 94 -11.86 -1.73 -2.93
N VAL A 95 -11.56 -0.71 -2.12
CA VAL A 95 -10.50 0.27 -2.41
C VAL A 95 -9.11 -0.33 -2.25
N PHE A 96 -8.89 -1.18 -1.24
CA PHE A 96 -7.55 -1.74 -0.97
C PHE A 96 -7.47 -3.24 -1.26
N GLY A 97 -8.51 -4.00 -0.92
CA GLY A 97 -8.53 -5.45 -1.14
C GLY A 97 -8.67 -5.84 -2.61
N GLY A 98 -9.48 -5.11 -3.39
CA GLY A 98 -9.68 -5.34 -4.82
C GLY A 98 -8.36 -5.22 -5.60
N PRO A 99 -7.67 -4.07 -5.53
CA PRO A 99 -6.36 -3.91 -6.15
C PRO A 99 -5.32 -4.92 -5.64
N ALA A 100 -5.31 -5.22 -4.34
CA ALA A 100 -4.41 -6.23 -3.79
C ALA A 100 -4.67 -7.62 -4.39
N LEU A 101 -5.93 -8.00 -4.59
CA LEU A 101 -6.32 -9.25 -5.22
C LEU A 101 -5.86 -9.30 -6.68
N VAL A 102 -6.07 -8.24 -7.45
CA VAL A 102 -5.62 -8.14 -8.85
C VAL A 102 -4.09 -8.29 -8.94
N LEU A 103 -3.36 -7.57 -8.10
CA LEU A 103 -1.89 -7.67 -8.04
C LEU A 103 -1.43 -9.07 -7.63
N THR A 104 -2.11 -9.70 -6.69
CA THR A 104 -1.80 -11.07 -6.25
C THR A 104 -2.07 -12.08 -7.36
N ALA A 105 -3.18 -11.93 -8.11
CA ALA A 105 -3.49 -12.77 -9.25
C ALA A 105 -2.44 -12.61 -10.36
N GLY A 106 -2.02 -11.39 -10.67
CA GLY A 106 -0.92 -11.14 -11.62
C GLY A 106 0.41 -11.72 -11.14
N LEU A 107 0.75 -11.58 -9.86
CA LEU A 107 1.94 -12.20 -9.28
C LEU A 107 1.90 -13.73 -9.40
N LEU A 108 0.76 -14.34 -9.11
CA LEU A 108 0.59 -15.79 -9.19
C LEU A 108 0.64 -16.27 -10.65
N HIS A 109 0.02 -15.54 -11.56
CA HIS A 109 0.07 -15.79 -12.99
C HIS A 109 1.53 -15.84 -13.49
N ASP A 110 2.32 -14.83 -13.13
CA ASP A 110 3.74 -14.73 -13.51
C ASP A 110 4.57 -15.87 -12.91
N LEU A 111 4.29 -16.26 -11.65
CA LEU A 111 4.98 -17.38 -11.00
C LEU A 111 4.61 -18.75 -11.60
N VAL A 112 3.35 -18.93 -12.03
CA VAL A 112 2.84 -20.21 -12.54
C VAL A 112 3.24 -20.42 -13.99
N LEU A 113 3.14 -19.39 -14.84
CA LEU A 113 3.47 -19.49 -16.26
C LEU A 113 4.96 -19.28 -16.55
N GLY A 114 5.72 -18.85 -15.55
CA GLY A 114 7.12 -18.50 -15.70
C GLY A 114 7.28 -17.12 -16.34
N VAL A 115 8.32 -16.42 -15.90
CA VAL A 115 8.63 -15.08 -16.37
C VAL A 115 9.85 -15.14 -17.27
N GLU A 116 9.64 -14.94 -18.56
CA GLU A 116 10.66 -14.74 -19.59
C GLU A 116 10.28 -13.42 -20.28
N PRO A 117 11.13 -12.37 -20.32
CA PRO A 117 12.55 -12.28 -19.93
C PRO A 117 12.84 -11.85 -18.47
N LEU A 118 14.11 -11.93 -18.05
CA LEU A 118 14.57 -11.74 -16.66
C LEU A 118 14.20 -10.37 -16.03
N HIS A 119 14.08 -9.31 -16.82
CA HIS A 119 13.70 -7.98 -16.31
C HIS A 119 12.25 -7.91 -15.79
N GLU A 120 11.37 -8.80 -16.22
CA GLU A 120 9.99 -8.89 -15.73
C GLU A 120 9.92 -9.37 -14.27
N TYR A 121 10.95 -10.07 -13.75
CA TYR A 121 11.04 -10.39 -12.31
C TYR A 121 11.17 -9.14 -11.44
N ILE A 122 11.63 -8.01 -11.99
CA ILE A 122 11.64 -6.73 -11.26
C ILE A 122 10.20 -6.26 -11.02
N LEU A 123 9.29 -6.50 -11.95
CA LEU A 123 7.87 -6.17 -11.77
C LEU A 123 7.23 -7.05 -10.70
N VAL A 124 7.58 -8.34 -10.64
CA VAL A 124 7.18 -9.25 -9.55
C VAL A 124 7.65 -8.69 -8.20
N ALA A 125 8.93 -8.31 -8.10
CA ALA A 125 9.51 -7.72 -6.90
C ALA A 125 8.85 -6.38 -6.52
N LEU A 126 8.36 -5.62 -7.49
CA LEU A 126 7.63 -4.37 -7.28
C LEU A 126 6.20 -4.62 -6.78
N ARG A 127 5.50 -5.64 -7.28
CA ARG A 127 4.11 -5.95 -6.90
C ARG A 127 3.98 -6.45 -5.45
N ALA A 128 4.90 -7.27 -4.98
CA ALA A 128 4.86 -7.85 -3.63
C ALA A 128 4.73 -6.82 -2.48
N PRO A 129 5.58 -5.77 -2.37
CA PRO A 129 5.46 -4.77 -1.32
C PRO A 129 4.17 -3.93 -1.46
N TRP A 130 3.69 -3.70 -2.69
CA TRP A 130 2.41 -3.03 -2.93
C TRP A 130 1.23 -3.85 -2.40
N ILE A 131 1.21 -5.16 -2.65
CA ILE A 131 0.20 -6.08 -2.09
C ILE A 131 0.22 -6.01 -0.55
N ALA A 132 1.40 -6.12 0.05
CA ALA A 132 1.55 -6.06 1.50
C ALA A 132 1.05 -4.73 2.08
N TRP A 133 1.37 -3.61 1.43
CA TRP A 133 0.94 -2.29 1.87
C TRP A 133 -0.57 -2.08 1.72
N LEU A 134 -1.17 -2.50 0.60
CA LEU A 134 -2.62 -2.42 0.39
C LEU A 134 -3.39 -3.24 1.44
N LEU A 135 -2.96 -4.47 1.72
CA LEU A 135 -3.59 -5.30 2.75
C LEU A 135 -3.42 -4.69 4.14
N ALA A 136 -2.27 -4.08 4.42
CA ALA A 136 -2.04 -3.39 5.68
C ALA A 136 -2.89 -2.12 5.83
N MET A 137 -3.08 -1.34 4.75
CA MET A 137 -3.97 -0.18 4.74
C MET A 137 -5.43 -0.59 4.90
N ARG A 138 -5.87 -1.67 4.24
CA ARG A 138 -7.19 -2.28 4.44
C ARG A 138 -7.40 -2.60 5.93
N ALA A 139 -6.46 -3.34 6.50
CA ALA A 139 -6.52 -3.74 7.90
C ALA A 139 -6.60 -2.51 8.80
N ALA A 140 -5.67 -1.55 8.64
CA ALA A 140 -5.63 -0.31 9.40
C ALA A 140 -6.96 0.45 9.34
N LEU A 141 -7.56 0.57 8.15
CA LEU A 141 -8.82 1.28 7.97
C LEU A 141 -10.00 0.55 8.62
N VAL A 142 -10.08 -0.78 8.55
CA VAL A 142 -11.14 -1.56 9.20
C VAL A 142 -10.98 -1.56 10.73
N GLY A 143 -9.73 -1.63 11.20
CA GLY A 143 -9.38 -1.74 12.61
C GLY A 143 -9.60 -0.47 13.44
N GLN A 144 -9.70 0.71 12.82
CA GLN A 144 -9.84 1.96 13.57
C GLN A 144 -11.04 1.92 14.52
N ARG A 145 -10.79 2.21 15.80
CA ARG A 145 -11.86 2.35 16.81
C ARG A 145 -12.75 3.54 16.47
N ALA A 146 -14.03 3.41 16.82
CA ALA A 146 -14.91 4.57 16.92
C ALA A 146 -14.25 5.63 17.80
N PRO A 147 -14.36 6.94 17.49
CA PRO A 147 -14.37 7.89 18.58
C PRO A 147 -15.48 7.43 19.54
N ALA A 148 -15.16 7.30 20.83
CA ALA A 148 -16.17 6.99 21.83
C ALA A 148 -17.27 8.05 21.69
N ALA A 149 -18.48 7.62 21.34
CA ALA A 149 -19.64 8.49 21.47
C ALA A 149 -19.82 8.69 22.98
N GLY A 150 -19.58 9.90 23.48
CA GLY A 150 -19.78 10.26 24.89
C GLY A 150 -18.52 10.48 25.73
N ASP A 151 -17.55 11.25 25.24
CA ASP A 151 -16.74 12.11 26.13
C ASP A 151 -17.28 13.54 26.07
N ASP A 152 -18.61 13.66 26.08
CA ASP A 152 -19.32 14.92 26.30
C ASP A 152 -19.30 15.20 27.81
N GLY A 153 -18.13 15.58 28.34
CA GLY A 153 -17.99 16.40 29.55
C GLY A 153 -18.84 16.03 30.77
N ALA A 154 -19.25 14.78 30.96
CA ALA A 154 -20.01 14.38 32.13
C ALA A 154 -19.04 14.38 33.33
N PRO A 155 -19.27 15.23 34.35
CA PRO A 155 -18.43 15.24 35.54
C PRO A 155 -18.43 13.83 36.13
N ARG A 156 -17.23 13.24 36.26
CA ARG A 156 -17.09 11.99 37.00
C ARG A 156 -17.65 12.25 38.40
N PRO A 157 -18.62 11.46 38.90
CA PRO A 157 -19.08 11.61 40.26
C PRO A 157 -17.85 11.45 41.14
N ILE A 158 -17.51 12.52 41.85
CA ILE A 158 -16.54 12.50 42.93
C ILE A 158 -17.15 11.53 43.93
N SER A 159 -16.64 10.30 43.96
CA SER A 159 -16.99 9.33 44.98
C SER A 159 -16.40 9.84 46.29
N GLY A 160 -17.08 10.82 46.88
CA GLY A 160 -17.05 11.03 48.30
C GLY A 160 -17.77 9.85 48.91
N SER A 161 -17.08 9.13 49.79
CA SER A 161 -17.76 8.38 50.83
C SER A 161 -16.95 8.57 52.12
N PRO A 162 -17.68 8.77 53.24
CA PRO A 162 -17.19 9.30 54.51
C PRO A 162 -16.28 8.36 55.29
#